data_AF-A0A483Z3J9-F1
#
_entry.id   AF-A0A483Z3J9-F1
#
_cell.length_a   1.000
_cell.length_b   1.000
_cell.length_c   1.000
_cell.angle_alpha   90.00
_cell.angle_beta   90.00
_cell.angle_gamma   90.00
#
_symmetry.space_group_name_H-M   'P 1'
#
loop_
_entity.id
_entity.type
_entity.pdbx_description
1 polymer ?
#
loop_
_entity_poly.entity_id
_entity_poly.type
_entity_poly.pdbx_seq_one_letter_code
_entity_poly.pdbx_strand_id
1 'polypeptide(L)'
;WGSHQCEYALKYVNGLGFTERITLSSPGPVEVRCRRRNEKGSNNARDSMYWQALRGRLLTRPSSYPGVSLMAVTVETGGQLAAQSDRRVYVVATRAYDSGTARTISGALLHVANSLGLEMDVDTINALESAYWTPRGENFDFATGDSISALEMLQKIANAGKSRFLLRDGLATVNR
;
A
#
# COMPACT_ATOMS: atom_id res chain seq x y z
N TRP A 1 16.42 30.43 10.02
CA TRP A 1 15.10 30.64 10.64
C TRP A 1 14.44 31.86 10.04
N GLY A 2 13.29 31.70 9.38
CA GLY A 2 12.45 32.81 8.91
C GLY A 2 11.30 33.04 9.87
N SER A 3 10.87 34.30 10.04
CA SER A 3 9.69 34.64 10.85
C SER A 3 8.58 35.14 9.94
N HIS A 4 7.38 34.58 10.10
CA HIS A 4 6.17 35.07 9.46
C HIS A 4 5.20 35.54 10.54
N GLN A 5 4.55 36.68 10.32
CA GLN A 5 3.58 37.24 11.25
C GLN A 5 2.24 37.40 10.53
N CYS A 6 1.18 37.03 11.24
CA CYS A 6 -0.18 37.05 10.74
C CYS A 6 -1.09 37.48 11.89
N GLU A 7 -2.15 38.20 11.56
CA GLU A 7 -3.16 38.67 12.49
C GLU A 7 -4.52 38.16 12.03
N TYR A 8 -5.29 37.56 12.95
CA TYR A 8 -6.62 37.05 12.68
C TYR A 8 -7.59 37.71 13.66
N ALA A 9 -8.56 38.44 13.12
CA ALA A 9 -9.61 39.08 13.89
C ALA A 9 -10.97 38.77 13.26
N LEU A 10 -11.89 38.24 14.06
CA LEU A 10 -13.27 37.95 13.64
C LEU A 10 -14.26 38.38 14.70
N LYS A 11 -15.48 38.66 14.27
CA LYS A 11 -16.57 39.18 15.11
C LYS A 11 -17.25 38.13 15.99
N TYR A 12 -17.10 36.83 15.67
CA TYR A 12 -17.82 35.73 16.33
C TYR A 12 -16.89 34.58 16.76
N VAL A 13 -17.20 33.95 17.90
CA VAL A 13 -16.44 32.84 18.51
C VAL A 13 -16.86 31.51 17.89
N ASN A 14 -16.74 31.38 16.56
CA ASN A 14 -16.91 30.10 15.90
C ASN A 14 -15.52 29.44 15.77
N GLY A 15 -15.43 28.13 16.00
CA GLY A 15 -14.18 27.36 15.89
C GLY A 15 -13.67 27.30 14.45
N LEU A 16 -12.98 28.35 14.03
CA LEU A 16 -12.49 28.53 12.67
C LEU A 16 -11.00 28.19 12.59
N GLY A 17 -10.63 27.36 11.62
CA GLY A 17 -9.24 27.07 11.30
C GLY A 17 -8.72 28.04 10.25
N PHE A 18 -7.59 28.67 10.51
CA PHE A 18 -6.86 29.48 9.53
C PHE A 18 -5.75 28.66 8.91
N THR A 19 -5.58 28.75 7.59
CA THR A 19 -4.50 28.06 6.86
C THR A 19 -3.67 29.07 6.12
N GLU A 20 -2.39 29.15 6.49
CA GLU A 20 -1.41 29.98 5.80
C GLU A 20 -0.60 29.16 4.80
N ARG A 21 -0.29 29.77 3.65
CA ARG A 21 0.59 29.18 2.64
C ARG A 21 1.90 29.93 2.63
N ILE A 22 2.96 29.27 3.10
CA ILE A 22 4.32 29.80 3.09
C ILE A 22 5.08 29.16 1.93
N THR A 23 5.65 30.00 1.05
CA THR A 23 6.55 29.55 -0.01
C THR A 23 7.98 29.59 0.51
N LEU A 24 8.67 28.45 0.45
CA LEU A 24 10.06 28.33 0.87
C LEU A 24 10.99 28.68 -0.29
N SER A 25 12.18 29.19 0.02
CA SER A 25 13.21 29.49 -0.99
C SER A 25 13.77 28.24 -1.66
N SER A 26 13.72 27.09 -0.99
CA SER A 26 14.11 25.79 -1.54
C SER A 26 13.26 24.66 -0.95
N PRO A 27 13.00 23.57 -1.70
CA PRO A 27 12.37 22.36 -1.17
C PRO A 27 13.23 21.71 -0.08
N GLY A 28 12.60 21.20 0.99
CA GLY A 28 13.31 20.50 2.05
C GLY A 28 12.45 20.18 3.27
N PRO A 29 12.97 19.41 4.25
CA PRO A 29 12.33 19.23 5.54
C PRO A 29 12.23 20.57 6.28
N VAL A 30 11.12 20.79 6.97
CA VAL A 30 10.82 22.07 7.63
C VAL A 30 10.44 21.81 9.08
N GLU A 31 11.06 22.56 9.98
CA GLU A 31 10.61 22.68 11.36
C GLU A 31 9.80 23.97 11.50
N VAL A 32 8.61 23.87 12.08
CA VAL A 32 7.72 25.01 12.31
C VAL A 32 7.51 25.20 13.80
N ARG A 33 7.70 26.43 14.27
CA ARG A 33 7.36 26.85 15.62
C ARG A 33 6.38 28.01 15.53
N CYS A 34 5.21 27.82 16.11
CA CYS A 34 4.18 28.85 16.17
C CYS A 34 3.95 29.25 17.62
N ARG A 35 3.86 30.56 17.85
CA ARG A 35 3.47 31.11 19.16
C ARG A 35 2.56 32.31 18.95
N ARG A 36 1.63 32.50 19.87
CA ARG A 36 0.87 33.74 19.95
C ARG A 36 1.77 34.86 20.49
N ARG A 37 1.53 36.10 20.06
CA ARG A 37 2.29 37.29 20.52
C ARG A 37 1.51 38.23 21.44
N ASN A 38 0.17 38.25 21.38
CA ASN A 38 -0.68 39.07 22.25
C ASN A 38 -1.05 38.32 23.55
N GLU A 39 -1.54 39.07 24.53
CA GLU A 39 -2.08 38.55 25.79
C GLU A 39 -3.45 37.88 25.59
N LYS A 40 -3.81 36.93 26.46
CA LYS A 40 -5.04 36.13 26.29
C LYS A 40 -6.20 36.94 26.82
N GLY A 41 -7.30 37.01 26.06
CA GLY A 41 -8.45 37.78 26.53
C GLY A 41 -8.33 39.29 26.32
N SER A 42 -7.31 39.75 25.58
CA SER A 42 -7.25 41.15 25.16
C SER A 42 -8.54 41.52 24.42
N ASN A 43 -9.17 42.64 24.79
CA ASN A 43 -10.41 43.13 24.18
C ASN A 43 -11.61 42.14 24.27
N ASN A 44 -11.73 41.39 25.38
CA ASN A 44 -12.77 40.38 25.60
C ASN A 44 -12.82 39.24 24.56
N ALA A 45 -11.74 39.05 23.79
CA ALA A 45 -11.63 37.94 22.84
C ALA A 45 -11.54 36.60 23.58
N ARG A 46 -12.28 35.59 23.12
CA ARG A 46 -12.10 34.20 23.57
C ARG A 46 -11.28 33.45 22.53
N ASP A 47 -9.96 33.60 22.60
CA ASP A 47 -9.00 33.08 21.63
C ASP A 47 -8.06 32.03 22.25
N SER A 48 -8.20 30.77 21.82
CA SER A 48 -7.23 29.71 22.10
C SER A 48 -6.59 29.28 20.79
N MET A 49 -5.26 29.30 20.72
CA MET A 49 -4.52 28.88 19.53
C MET A 49 -4.14 27.40 19.64
N TYR A 50 -4.64 26.58 18.72
CA TYR A 50 -4.23 25.18 18.60
C TYR A 50 -3.54 24.97 17.26
N TRP A 51 -2.38 24.31 17.29
CA TRP A 51 -1.75 23.82 16.06
C TRP A 51 -2.48 22.57 15.59
N GLN A 52 -2.99 22.60 14.36
CA GLN A 52 -3.69 21.44 13.79
C GLN A 52 -2.74 20.53 13.01
N ALA A 53 -2.11 21.05 11.96
CA ALA A 53 -1.31 20.24 11.04
C ALA A 53 -0.31 21.08 10.22
N LEU A 54 0.80 20.46 9.81
CA LEU A 54 1.64 20.92 8.70
C LEU A 54 1.30 20.11 7.45
N ARG A 55 1.11 20.75 6.30
CA ARG A 55 0.96 20.06 5.01
C ARG A 55 1.99 20.58 4.02
N GLY A 56 2.80 19.68 3.48
CA GLY A 56 3.73 19.97 2.39
C GLY A 56 3.12 19.63 1.04
N ARG A 57 3.50 20.37 -0.01
CA ARG A 57 3.17 20.02 -1.39
C ARG A 57 4.38 19.30 -2.01
N LEU A 58 4.19 18.04 -2.40
CA LEU A 58 5.14 17.33 -3.27
C LEU A 58 5.00 17.89 -4.69
N LEU A 59 5.93 18.77 -5.09
CA LEU A 59 5.91 19.39 -6.42
C LEU A 59 6.33 18.40 -7.51
N THR A 60 7.28 17.52 -7.21
CA THR A 60 7.80 16.51 -8.13
C THR A 60 7.47 15.13 -7.57
N ARG A 61 6.29 14.62 -7.92
CA ARG A 61 5.93 13.23 -7.67
C ARG A 61 6.60 12.35 -8.74
N PRO A 62 7.25 11.23 -8.38
CA PRO A 62 7.60 10.20 -9.35
C PRO A 62 6.35 9.76 -10.12
N SER A 63 6.41 9.70 -11.45
CA SER A 63 5.29 9.23 -12.27
C SER A 63 4.99 7.74 -12.06
N SER A 64 5.96 6.99 -11.54
CA SER A 64 5.84 5.58 -11.20
C SER A 64 6.78 5.22 -10.05
N TYR A 65 6.44 4.14 -9.35
CA TYR A 65 7.33 3.47 -8.41
C TYR A 65 7.53 2.04 -8.94
N PRO A 66 8.76 1.63 -9.29
CA PRO A 66 9.02 0.27 -9.78
C PRO A 66 8.62 -0.78 -8.74
N GLY A 67 8.01 -1.88 -9.21
CA GLY A 67 7.69 -3.03 -8.36
C GLY A 67 6.51 -2.86 -7.40
N VAL A 68 5.77 -1.76 -7.44
CA VAL A 68 4.57 -1.56 -6.60
C VAL A 68 3.35 -1.18 -7.42
N SER A 69 2.19 -1.69 -7.01
CA SER A 69 0.89 -1.27 -7.53
C SER A 69 0.36 -0.12 -6.69
N LEU A 70 0.01 0.99 -7.33
CA LEU A 70 -0.57 2.16 -6.67
C LEU A 70 -2.08 2.18 -6.85
N MET A 71 -2.82 2.43 -5.76
CA MET A 71 -4.24 2.73 -5.80
C MET A 71 -4.49 4.10 -5.16
N ALA A 72 -5.19 4.98 -5.87
CA ALA A 72 -5.64 6.26 -5.34
C ALA A 72 -7.16 6.21 -5.17
N VAL A 73 -7.65 6.49 -3.96
CA VAL A 73 -9.09 6.51 -3.65
C VAL A 73 -9.45 7.85 -3.05
N THR A 74 -10.38 8.56 -3.67
CA THR A 74 -11.04 9.72 -3.07
C THR A 74 -12.36 9.23 -2.49
N VAL A 75 -12.53 9.35 -1.18
CA VAL A 75 -13.76 8.94 -0.49
C VAL A 75 -14.46 10.18 0.05
N GLU A 76 -15.69 10.41 -0.40
CA GLU A 76 -16.59 11.40 0.20
C GLU A 76 -17.60 10.65 1.08
N THR A 77 -17.51 10.86 2.40
CA THR A 77 -18.33 10.12 3.37
C THR A 77 -19.54 10.95 3.83
N GLY A 78 -20.74 10.41 3.69
CA GLY A 78 -21.94 10.86 4.41
C GLY A 78 -22.13 10.13 5.77
N GLY A 79 -23.24 10.38 6.47
CA GLY A 79 -23.50 9.83 7.81
C GLY A 79 -23.50 8.29 7.92
N GLN A 80 -23.77 7.57 6.82
CA GLN A 80 -23.83 6.11 6.79
C GLN A 80 -22.45 5.42 6.92
N LEU A 81 -21.41 5.98 6.29
CA LEU A 81 -20.02 5.51 6.45
C LEU A 81 -19.44 5.89 7.82
N ALA A 82 -19.98 6.93 8.47
CA ALA A 82 -19.58 7.33 9.81
C ALA A 82 -20.10 6.38 10.91
N ALA A 83 -21.25 5.72 10.68
CA ALA A 83 -21.98 4.90 11.65
C ALA A 83 -21.51 3.44 11.74
N GLN A 84 -20.71 2.95 10.79
CA GLN A 84 -20.14 1.60 10.85
C GLN A 84 -18.82 1.58 11.64
N SER A 85 -18.65 0.53 12.45
CA SER A 85 -17.48 0.30 13.30
C SER A 85 -16.23 -0.13 12.53
N ASP A 86 -16.36 -0.65 11.31
CA ASP A 86 -15.24 -1.14 10.51
C ASP A 86 -15.26 -0.54 9.09
N ARG A 87 -14.27 0.29 8.76
CA ARG A 87 -14.16 1.00 7.49
C ARG A 87 -13.02 0.39 6.68
N ARG A 88 -13.31 -0.63 5.87
CA ARG A 88 -12.30 -1.33 5.06
C ARG A 88 -12.55 -1.16 3.57
N VAL A 89 -11.46 -1.14 2.81
CA VAL A 89 -11.46 -1.25 1.35
C VAL A 89 -11.00 -2.67 1.01
N TYR A 90 -11.81 -3.42 0.28
CA TYR A 90 -11.43 -4.73 -0.25
C TYR A 90 -10.84 -4.55 -1.65
N VAL A 91 -9.69 -5.19 -1.89
CA VAL A 91 -8.98 -5.14 -3.17
C VAL A 91 -8.63 -6.56 -3.61
N VAL A 92 -8.91 -6.87 -4.87
CA VAL A 92 -8.36 -8.05 -5.55
C VAL A 92 -7.15 -7.56 -6.35
N ALA A 93 -5.97 -7.66 -5.77
CA ALA A 93 -4.73 -7.23 -6.41
C ALA A 93 -4.13 -8.37 -7.23
N THR A 94 -3.64 -8.05 -8.43
CA THR A 94 -2.81 -8.99 -9.19
C THR A 94 -1.41 -8.99 -8.59
N ARG A 95 -0.91 -10.15 -8.13
CA ARG A 95 0.45 -10.25 -7.62
C ARG A 95 1.45 -10.09 -8.76
N ALA A 96 2.44 -9.23 -8.57
CA ALA A 96 3.59 -9.13 -9.45
C ALA A 96 4.59 -10.24 -9.08
N TYR A 97 4.91 -11.11 -10.02
CA TYR A 97 5.99 -12.08 -9.89
C TYR A 97 7.26 -11.49 -10.52
N ASP A 98 8.43 -11.86 -10.00
CA ASP A 98 9.72 -11.46 -10.61
C ASP A 98 9.93 -12.15 -11.97
N SER A 99 9.30 -13.30 -12.17
CA SER A 99 9.36 -14.10 -13.40
C SER A 99 8.01 -14.77 -13.67
N GLY A 100 7.68 -14.94 -14.96
CA GLY A 100 6.46 -15.61 -15.41
C GLY A 100 5.24 -14.68 -15.50
N THR A 101 4.12 -15.24 -15.97
CA THR A 101 2.87 -14.50 -16.15
C THR A 101 2.09 -14.43 -14.83
N ALA A 102 1.58 -13.25 -14.48
CA ALA A 102 0.80 -13.08 -13.26
C ALA A 102 -0.40 -14.05 -13.21
N ARG A 103 -0.75 -14.52 -12.00
CA ARG A 103 -1.83 -15.50 -11.70
C ARG A 103 -1.60 -16.93 -12.20
N THR A 104 -0.58 -17.18 -13.03
CA THR A 104 -0.25 -18.55 -13.46
C THR A 104 0.33 -19.38 -12.31
N ILE A 105 0.12 -20.69 -12.38
CA ILE A 105 0.61 -21.63 -11.37
C ILE A 105 2.14 -21.71 -11.42
N SER A 106 2.70 -21.81 -12.64
CA SER A 106 4.14 -21.78 -12.90
C SER A 106 4.80 -20.50 -12.38
N GLY A 107 4.24 -19.33 -12.70
CA GLY A 107 4.75 -18.04 -12.22
C GLY A 107 4.76 -17.96 -10.69
N ALA A 108 3.69 -18.42 -10.04
CA ALA A 108 3.62 -18.46 -8.59
C ALA A 108 4.65 -19.42 -7.97
N LEU A 109 4.83 -20.63 -8.52
CA LEU A 109 5.81 -21.61 -8.05
C LEU A 109 7.23 -21.05 -8.16
N LEU A 110 7.60 -20.52 -9.32
CA LEU A 110 8.93 -20.00 -9.58
C LEU A 110 9.23 -18.78 -8.69
N HIS A 111 8.26 -17.89 -8.48
CA HIS A 111 8.45 -16.75 -7.59
C HIS A 111 8.75 -17.17 -6.15
N VAL A 112 7.98 -18.12 -5.60
CA VAL A 112 8.24 -18.63 -4.24
C VAL A 112 9.56 -19.40 -4.18
N ALA A 113 9.81 -20.29 -5.14
CA ALA A 113 11.05 -21.08 -5.19
C ALA A 113 12.30 -20.20 -5.28
N ASN A 114 12.30 -19.18 -6.14
CA ASN A 114 13.41 -18.24 -6.27
C ASN A 114 13.69 -17.50 -4.96
N SER A 115 12.64 -17.07 -4.24
CA SER A 115 12.80 -16.43 -2.92
C SER A 115 13.42 -17.35 -1.86
N LEU A 116 13.33 -18.67 -2.06
CA LEU A 116 13.88 -19.70 -1.17
C LEU A 116 15.23 -20.23 -1.65
N GLY A 117 15.68 -19.86 -2.86
CA GLY A 117 16.86 -20.42 -3.50
C GLY A 117 16.72 -21.90 -3.88
N LEU A 118 15.50 -22.36 -4.18
CA LEU A 118 15.24 -23.75 -4.60
C LEU A 118 15.49 -23.91 -6.10
N GLU A 119 16.19 -24.99 -6.49
CA GLU A 119 16.24 -25.42 -7.88
C GLU A 119 14.91 -26.08 -8.27
N MET A 120 14.29 -25.56 -9.32
CA MET A 120 13.01 -26.06 -9.84
C MET A 120 13.19 -26.75 -11.19
N ASP A 121 12.45 -27.83 -11.41
CA ASP A 121 12.28 -28.46 -12.71
C ASP A 121 11.36 -27.61 -13.60
N VAL A 122 11.94 -26.55 -14.17
CA VAL A 122 11.24 -25.53 -14.96
C VAL A 122 10.56 -26.13 -16.20
N ASP A 123 11.18 -27.13 -16.83
CA ASP A 123 10.66 -27.75 -18.05
C ASP A 123 9.35 -28.51 -17.76
N THR A 124 9.32 -29.34 -16.72
CA THR A 124 8.10 -30.05 -16.31
C THR A 124 7.00 -29.07 -15.89
N ILE A 125 7.34 -28.03 -15.13
CA ILE A 125 6.39 -27.00 -14.68
C ILE A 125 5.76 -26.28 -15.87
N ASN A 126 6.57 -25.84 -16.83
CA ASN A 126 6.09 -25.14 -18.02
C ASN A 126 5.29 -26.07 -18.96
N ALA A 127 5.67 -27.34 -19.04
CA ALA A 127 4.90 -28.34 -19.78
C ALA A 127 3.50 -28.52 -19.18
N LEU A 128 3.37 -28.61 -17.85
CA LEU A 128 2.08 -28.71 -17.18
C LEU A 128 1.25 -27.42 -17.28
N GLU A 129 1.90 -26.25 -17.21
CA GLU A 129 1.24 -24.96 -17.41
C GLU A 129 0.58 -24.88 -18.79
N SER A 130 1.36 -25.18 -19.83
CA SER A 130 0.91 -25.08 -21.22
C SER A 130 -0.09 -26.17 -21.62
N ALA A 131 0.10 -27.40 -21.16
CA ALA A 131 -0.76 -28.53 -21.53
C ALA A 131 -2.07 -28.56 -20.74
N TYR A 132 -2.08 -28.09 -19.49
CA TYR A 132 -3.20 -28.33 -18.58
C TYR A 132 -3.69 -27.09 -17.83
N TRP A 133 -2.81 -26.33 -17.18
CA TRP A 133 -3.26 -25.28 -16.25
C TRP A 133 -3.86 -24.08 -16.99
N THR A 134 -3.10 -23.47 -17.90
CA THR A 134 -3.55 -22.32 -18.70
C THR A 134 -4.78 -22.65 -19.56
N PRO A 135 -4.82 -23.75 -20.35
CA PRO A 135 -5.99 -24.08 -21.18
C PRO A 135 -7.28 -24.33 -20.39
N ARG A 136 -7.17 -24.71 -19.11
CA ARG A 136 -8.31 -24.95 -18.22
C ARG A 136 -8.64 -23.76 -17.32
N GLY A 137 -7.91 -22.65 -17.44
CA GLY A 137 -8.08 -21.47 -16.59
C GLY A 137 -7.75 -21.71 -15.12
N GLU A 138 -6.85 -22.65 -14.82
CA GLU A 138 -6.37 -22.91 -13.46
C GLU A 138 -5.41 -21.77 -13.06
N ASN A 139 -5.82 -20.93 -12.08
CA ASN A 139 -5.09 -19.75 -11.63
C ASN A 139 -4.80 -19.80 -10.11
N PHE A 140 -3.80 -19.05 -9.67
CA PHE A 140 -3.46 -18.90 -8.25
C PHE A 140 -3.67 -17.46 -7.75
N ASP A 141 -4.74 -17.26 -6.98
CA ASP A 141 -5.16 -15.94 -6.43
C ASP A 141 -5.22 -15.94 -4.89
N PHE A 142 -4.30 -16.65 -4.23
CA PHE A 142 -4.31 -16.73 -2.78
C PHE A 142 -3.71 -15.47 -2.13
N ALA A 143 -4.52 -14.78 -1.32
CA ALA A 143 -4.05 -13.71 -0.46
C ALA A 143 -3.28 -14.29 0.74
N THR A 144 -1.99 -14.01 0.81
CA THR A 144 -1.14 -14.48 1.91
C THR A 144 -1.35 -13.55 3.11
N GLY A 145 -2.01 -14.05 4.14
CA GLY A 145 -2.20 -13.34 5.41
C GLY A 145 -1.11 -13.73 6.41
N ASP A 146 -1.53 -14.46 7.46
CA ASP A 146 -0.68 -14.95 8.53
C ASP A 146 0.50 -15.81 8.05
N SER A 147 1.44 -16.06 8.97
CA SER A 147 2.65 -16.87 8.74
C SER A 147 2.30 -18.31 8.35
N ILE A 148 2.23 -18.60 7.05
CA ILE A 148 2.20 -19.98 6.54
C ILE A 148 3.62 -20.43 6.18
N SER A 149 3.87 -21.73 6.25
CA SER A 149 5.19 -22.27 5.90
C SER A 149 5.42 -22.20 4.38
N ALA A 150 6.69 -22.12 3.98
CA ALA A 150 7.09 -22.15 2.57
C ALA A 150 6.59 -23.41 1.84
N LEU A 151 6.69 -24.58 2.48
CA LEU A 151 6.22 -25.85 1.92
C LEU A 151 4.70 -25.83 1.72
N GLU A 152 3.96 -25.34 2.73
CA GLU A 152 2.51 -25.21 2.63
C GLU A 152 2.11 -24.28 1.50
N MET A 153 2.82 -23.16 1.30
CA MET A 153 2.60 -22.25 0.16
C MET A 153 2.79 -22.98 -1.18
N LEU A 154 3.90 -23.69 -1.34
CA LEU A 154 4.21 -24.42 -2.58
C LEU A 154 3.16 -25.51 -2.87
N GLN A 155 2.73 -26.24 -1.84
CA GLN A 155 1.64 -27.21 -1.95
C GLN A 155 0.33 -26.53 -2.33
N LYS A 156 0.01 -25.37 -1.75
CA LYS A 156 -1.22 -24.62 -2.06
C LYS A 156 -1.24 -24.12 -3.50
N ILE A 157 -0.09 -23.69 -4.03
CA ILE A 157 0.07 -23.30 -5.43
C ILE A 157 -0.14 -24.51 -6.34
N ALA A 158 0.59 -25.61 -6.10
CA ALA A 158 0.47 -26.83 -6.91
C ALA A 158 -0.97 -27.38 -6.92
N ASN A 159 -1.65 -27.37 -5.76
CA ASN A 159 -3.02 -27.84 -5.62
C ASN A 159 -4.03 -26.98 -6.41
N ALA A 160 -3.77 -25.68 -6.60
CA ALA A 160 -4.60 -24.84 -7.47
C ALA A 160 -4.53 -25.29 -8.94
N GLY A 161 -3.36 -25.77 -9.38
CA GLY A 161 -3.16 -26.48 -10.65
C GLY A 161 -3.51 -27.98 -10.58
N LYS A 162 -4.33 -28.42 -9.62
CA LYS A 162 -4.70 -29.82 -9.35
C LYS A 162 -3.52 -30.80 -9.37
N SER A 163 -2.35 -30.33 -8.91
CA SER A 163 -1.09 -31.06 -8.89
C SER A 163 -0.53 -31.09 -7.47
N ARG A 164 0.47 -31.94 -7.23
CA ARG A 164 1.16 -32.09 -5.95
C ARG A 164 2.58 -31.57 -6.09
N PHE A 165 3.01 -30.78 -5.11
CA PHE A 165 4.40 -30.38 -4.99
C PHE A 165 5.27 -31.55 -4.53
N LEU A 166 6.44 -31.70 -5.13
CA LEU A 166 7.41 -32.75 -4.82
C LEU A 166 8.80 -32.12 -4.70
N LEU A 167 9.60 -32.65 -3.78
CA LEU A 167 11.03 -32.36 -3.68
C LEU A 167 11.76 -33.70 -3.72
N ARG A 168 12.58 -33.93 -4.75
CA ARG A 168 13.31 -35.18 -4.94
C ARG A 168 14.76 -34.88 -5.28
N ASP A 169 15.68 -35.46 -4.50
CA ASP A 169 17.12 -35.35 -4.73
C ASP A 169 17.63 -33.90 -4.88
N GLY A 170 16.99 -32.95 -4.18
CA GLY A 170 17.32 -31.52 -4.24
C GLY A 170 16.58 -30.72 -5.31
N LEU A 171 15.91 -31.40 -6.26
CA LEU A 171 15.14 -30.76 -7.32
C LEU A 171 13.65 -30.69 -6.95
N ALA A 172 13.10 -29.49 -6.95
CA ALA A 172 11.69 -29.23 -6.68
C ALA A 172 10.87 -29.27 -7.98
N THR A 173 9.75 -29.99 -7.97
CA THR A 173 8.91 -30.19 -9.16
C THR A 173 7.44 -30.36 -8.75
N VAL A 174 6.58 -30.59 -9.74
CA VAL A 174 5.17 -30.92 -9.53
C VAL A 174 4.78 -32.17 -10.30
N ASN A 175 3.83 -32.92 -9.76
CA ASN A 175 3.20 -34.04 -10.45
C ASN A 175 1.69 -33.92 -10.35
N ARG A 176 0.97 -34.22 -11.43
CA ARG A 176 -0.49 -34.11 -11.46
C ARG A 176 -1.15 -35.43 -11.09
#